data_AF-A0A521VYP6-F1
#
_entry.id   AF-A0A521VYP6-F1
#
_cell.length_a   1.000
_cell.length_b   1.000
_cell.length_c   1.000
_cell.angle_alpha   90.00
_cell.angle_beta   90.00
_cell.angle_gamma   90.00
#
_symmetry.space_group_name_H-M   'P 1'
#
loop_
_entity.id
_entity.type
_entity.pdbx_description
1 polymer ?
#
loop_
_entity_poly.entity_id
_entity_poly.type
_entity_poly.pdbx_seq_one_letter_code
_entity_poly.pdbx_strand_id
1 'polypeptide(L)' 'MIVSKLTSKAQTTIPQPVRAALRLEPGDELLYQIDERRVILTKAGGGGATDDPFRTFREWGSEADTKAYAGL' A
#
# COMPACT_ATOMS: atom_id res chain seq x y z
N MET A 1 11.54 12.67 12.74
CA MET A 1 11.55 11.19 12.82
C MET A 1 10.83 10.78 14.10
N ILE A 2 9.83 9.90 14.01
CA ILE A 2 9.04 9.46 15.17
C ILE A 2 9.43 8.01 15.48
N VAL A 3 9.65 7.70 16.75
CA VAL A 3 10.00 6.35 17.23
C VAL A 3 8.95 5.87 18.21
N SER A 4 8.55 4.62 18.10
CA SER A 4 7.70 3.92 19.07
C SER A 4 8.44 2.71 19.63
N LYS A 5 8.18 2.36 20.89
CA LYS A 5 8.72 1.13 21.48
C LYS A 5 7.86 -0.08 21.10
N LEU A 6 8.50 -1.23 20.95
CA LEU A 6 7.84 -2.52 20.87
C LEU A 6 7.62 -3.03 22.30
N THR A 7 6.40 -3.42 22.63
CA THR A 7 6.09 -4.04 23.93
C THR A 7 6.52 -5.50 23.94
N SER A 8 6.51 -6.13 25.12
CA SER A 8 6.78 -7.58 25.27
C SER A 8 5.82 -8.47 24.48
N LYS A 9 4.65 -7.96 24.10
CA LYS A 9 3.66 -8.67 23.27
C LYS A 9 3.84 -8.43 21.77
N ALA A 10 4.99 -7.90 21.34
CA ALA A 10 5.26 -7.51 19.96
C ALA A 10 4.26 -6.49 19.39
N GLN A 11 3.69 -5.64 20.24
CA GLN A 11 2.78 -4.57 19.83
C GLN A 11 3.50 -3.22 19.87
N THR A 12 3.16 -2.32 18.96
CA THR A 12 3.58 -0.93 19.04
C THR A 12 2.39 -0.01 18.82
N THR A 13 2.35 1.10 19.55
CA THR A 13 1.31 2.11 19.37
C THR A 13 1.66 2.96 18.16
N ILE A 14 0.71 3.11 17.24
CA ILE A 14 0.83 4.03 16.11
C ILE A 14 0.69 5.46 16.64
N PRO A 15 1.76 6.29 16.55
CA PRO A 15 1.74 7.65 17.06
C PRO A 15 0.65 8.49 16.40
N GLN A 16 0.12 9.47 17.14
CA GLN A 16 -0.94 10.35 16.65
C GLN A 16 -0.63 10.99 15.29
N PRO A 17 0.59 11.50 15.00
CA PRO A 17 0.89 12.08 13.69
C PRO A 17 0.77 11.06 12.55
N VAL A 18 1.14 9.80 12.79
CA VAL A 18 1.06 8.73 11.80
C VAL A 18 -0.40 8.31 11.58
N ARG A 19 -1.19 8.19 12.65
CA ARG A 19 -2.64 7.92 12.52
C ARG A 19 -3.36 9.01 11.76
N ALA A 20 -3.04 10.28 12.04
CA ALA A 20 -3.64 11.42 11.36
C ALA A 20 -3.28 11.44 9.87
N ALA A 21 -2.01 11.16 9.53
CA ALA A 21 -1.55 11.10 8.15
C ALA A 21 -2.24 9.98 7.34
N LEU A 22 -2.45 8.82 7.96
CA LEU A 22 -3.11 7.66 7.35
C LEU A 22 -4.64 7.63 7.54
N ARG A 23 -5.22 8.64 8.22
CA ARG A 23 -6.65 8.71 8.58
C ARG A 23 -7.16 7.40 9.21
N LEU A 24 -6.40 6.90 10.19
CA LEU A 24 -6.71 5.67 10.91
C LEU A 24 -7.74 5.90 12.02
N GLU A 25 -8.72 5.01 12.06
CA GLU A 25 -9.75 4.92 13.08
C GLU A 25 -9.73 3.52 13.74
N PRO A 26 -10.26 3.39 14.97
CA PRO A 26 -10.40 2.08 15.60
C PRO A 26 -11.26 1.15 14.72
N GLY A 27 -10.72 -0.04 14.42
CA GLY A 27 -11.38 -1.02 13.55
C GLY A 27 -10.86 -1.04 12.11
N ASP A 28 -10.02 -0.07 11.72
CA ASP A 28 -9.33 -0.12 10.44
C ASP A 28 -8.33 -1.28 10.39
N GLU A 29 -8.29 -1.96 9.24
CA GLU A 29 -7.27 -2.93 8.92
C GLU A 29 -6.03 -2.25 8.33
N LEU A 30 -4.86 -2.87 8.53
CA LEU A 30 -3.58 -2.37 8.06
C LEU A 30 -2.89 -3.41 7.20
N LEU A 31 -2.42 -2.99 6.03
CA LEU A 31 -1.60 -3.80 5.15
C LEU A 31 -0.12 -3.54 5.46
N TYR A 32 0.61 -4.64 5.68
CA TYR A 32 2.04 -4.65 5.87
C TYR A 32 2.72 -5.19 4.61
N GLN A 33 3.60 -4.39 4.01
CA GLN A 33 4.53 -4.87 2.99
C GLN A 33 5.95 -4.82 3.53
N ILE A 34 6.69 -5.91 3.36
CA ILE A 34 8.08 -6.03 3.80
C ILE A 34 8.98 -5.82 2.59
N ASP A 35 9.90 -4.87 2.70
CA ASP A 35 10.93 -4.58 1.71
C ASP A 35 12.29 -4.63 2.40
N GLU A 36 12.97 -5.78 2.25
CA GLU A 36 14.22 -6.12 2.95
C GLU A 36 14.16 -5.93 4.48
N ARG A 37 14.63 -4.79 4.97
CA ARG A 37 14.67 -4.39 6.39
C ARG A 37 13.73 -3.24 6.72
N ARG A 38 12.82 -2.90 5.80
CA ARG A 38 11.84 -1.83 5.93
C ARG A 38 10.45 -2.43 5.83
N VAL A 39 9.51 -1.78 6.49
CA VAL A 39 8.10 -2.12 6.43
C VAL A 39 7.34 -0.90 5.96
N ILE A 40 6.52 -1.10 4.93
CA ILE A 40 5.56 -0.11 4.45
C ILE A 40 4.21 -0.48 5.07
N LEU A 41 3.67 0.45 5.85
CA LEU A 41 2.37 0.31 6.48
C LEU A 41 1.36 1.19 5.74
N THR A 42 0.26 0.59 5.30
CA THR A 42 -0.84 1.31 4.64
C THR A 42 -2.17 0.97 5.30
N LYS A 43 -3.12 1.91 5.30
CA LYS A 43 -4.51 1.61 5.64
C LYS A 43 -5.02 0.64 4.58
N ALA A 44 -5.53 -0.52 4.99
CA ALA A 44 -6.17 -1.42 4.05
C ALA A 44 -7.40 -0.69 3.50
N GLY A 45 -7.38 -0.37 2.22
CA GLY A 45 -8.57 0.14 1.54
C GLY A 45 -9.63 -0.95 1.54
N GLY A 46 -10.89 -0.59 1.78
CA GLY A 46 -12.03 -1.44 1.46
C GLY A 46 -12.08 -1.84 -0.04
N GLY A 47 -11.26 -1.21 -0.88
CA GLY A 47 -10.79 -1.76 -2.15
C GLY A 47 -9.33 -2.16 -1.98
N GLY A 48 -9.06 -3.47 -1.91
CA GLY A 48 -7.69 -3.98 -1.99
C GLY A 48 -7.05 -3.62 -3.33
N ALA A 49 -5.90 -4.23 -3.63
CA ALA A 49 -5.31 -4.30 -4.96
C ALA A 49 -6.27 -4.80 -6.08
N THR A 50 -7.53 -5.07 -5.76
CA THR A 50 -8.69 -5.40 -6.58
C THR A 50 -9.32 -4.21 -7.30
N ASP A 51 -9.08 -2.95 -6.91
CA ASP A 51 -9.63 -1.77 -7.60
C ASP A 51 -8.58 -1.07 -8.48
N ASP A 52 -7.72 -1.87 -9.12
CA ASP A 52 -7.08 -1.40 -10.34
C ASP A 52 -8.07 -1.65 -11.49
N PRO A 53 -8.76 -0.62 -12.02
CA PRO A 53 -9.70 -0.78 -13.13
C PRO A 53 -9.05 -1.38 -14.38
N PHE A 54 -7.72 -1.41 -14.45
CA PHE A 54 -6.93 -1.98 -15.55
C PHE A 54 -6.36 -3.36 -15.27
N ARG A 55 -6.66 -3.99 -14.11
CA ARG A 55 -6.07 -5.28 -13.71
C ARG A 55 -6.39 -6.44 -14.67
N THR A 56 -7.51 -6.33 -15.40
CA THR A 56 -7.93 -7.26 -16.46
C THR A 56 -7.43 -6.86 -17.85
N PHE A 57 -7.00 -5.61 -18.06
CA PHE A 57 -6.45 -5.11 -19.32
C PHE A 57 -4.97 -5.46 -19.49
N ARG A 58 -4.58 -6.72 -19.21
CA ARG A 58 -3.22 -7.19 -19.51
C ARG A 58 -2.96 -7.38 -21.01
N GLU A 59 -4.01 -7.31 -21.82
CA GLU A 59 -3.94 -7.43 -23.27
C GLU A 59 -3.38 -6.17 -23.95
N TRP A 60 -3.40 -5.02 -23.26
CA TRP A 60 -2.93 -3.74 -23.79
C TRP A 60 -1.65 -3.33 -23.06
N GLY A 61 -0.56 -3.22 -23.81
CA GLY A 61 0.80 -3.00 -23.27
C GLY A 61 1.79 -4.09 -23.68
N SER A 62 1.43 -4.92 -24.67
CA SER A 62 2.33 -5.86 -25.31
C SER A 62 3.36 -5.15 -26.20
N GLU A 63 4.38 -5.88 -26.65
CA GLU A 63 5.32 -5.37 -27.66
C GLU A 63 4.62 -4.96 -28.96
N ALA A 64 3.51 -5.62 -29.31
CA ALA A 64 2.73 -5.27 -30.49
C ALA A 64 2.07 -3.90 -30.33
N ASP A 65 1.51 -3.60 -29.15
CA ASP A 65 0.89 -2.31 -28.85
C ASP A 65 1.93 -1.19 -28.82
N THR A 66 3.09 -1.46 -28.21
CA THR A 66 4.21 -0.52 -28.18
C THR A 66 4.67 -0.19 -29.60
N LYS A 67 4.81 -1.19 -30.47
CA LYS A 67 5.20 -0.98 -31.86
C LYS A 67 4.14 -0.20 -32.67
N ALA A 68 2.86 -0.37 -32.37
CA ALA A 68 1.78 0.30 -33.06
C ALA A 68 1.58 1.75 -32.62
N TYR A 69 1.81 2.07 -31.33
CA TYR A 69 1.37 3.33 -30.72
C TYR A 69 2.47 4.20 -30.10
N ALA A 70 3.75 3.77 -30.03
CA ALA A 70 4.82 4.52 -29.34
C ALA A 70 5.19 5.88 -29.97
N GLY A 71 4.68 6.20 -31.17
CA GLY A 71 4.98 7.44 -31.90
C GLY A 71 3.79 8.34 -32.17
N LEU A 72 2.65 8.08 -31.51
CA LEU A 72 1.43 8.89 -31.58
C LEU A 72 1.33 9.87 -30.41
#